data_AF-A0A8I0HKF7-F1
#
_entry.id   AF-A0A8I0HKF7-F1
#
_cell.length_a   1.000
_cell.length_b   1.000
_cell.length_c   1.000
_cell.angle_alpha   90.00
_cell.angle_beta   90.00
_cell.angle_gamma   90.00
#
_symmetry.space_group_name_H-M   'P 1'
#
loop_
_entity.id
_entity.type
_entity.pdbx_description
1 polymer ?
#
loop_
_entity_poly.entity_id
_entity_poly.type
_entity_poly.pdbx_seq_one_letter_code
_entity_poly.pdbx_strand_id
1 'polypeptide(L)'
;MSELKPSFHDVQRRPIVVRQITKDNVPALAVDEIQEDGSTRRILLLNKYDAKQLSAACDRYLQEIFSVTFSGVNTDLSPEDMARMFGEDDE
;
A
#
# COMPACT_ATOMS: atom_id res chain seq x y z
N MET A 1 7.52 14.74 25.04
CA MET A 1 7.28 14.87 23.58
C MET A 1 6.29 13.79 23.20
N SER A 2 5.20 14.11 22.50
CA SER A 2 4.26 13.06 22.06
C SER A 2 4.98 12.14 21.08
N GLU A 3 5.07 10.86 21.38
CA GLU A 3 5.60 9.86 20.45
C GLU A 3 4.80 9.93 19.15
N LEU A 4 5.46 10.24 18.03
CA LEU A 4 4.82 10.24 16.72
C LEU A 4 4.52 8.79 16.35
N LYS A 5 3.24 8.42 16.33
CA LYS A 5 2.82 7.09 15.86
C LYS A 5 3.10 6.97 14.36
N PRO A 6 3.84 5.94 13.90
CA PRO A 6 4.07 5.72 12.47
C PRO A 6 2.74 5.52 11.71
N SER A 7 2.65 6.07 10.51
CA SER A 7 1.56 5.82 9.57
C SER A 7 1.69 4.43 8.95
N PHE A 8 2.91 4.02 8.60
CA PHE A 8 3.24 2.68 8.11
C PHE A 8 4.74 2.41 8.28
N HIS A 9 5.16 1.17 8.00
CA HIS A 9 6.56 0.79 7.86
C HIS A 9 6.82 0.43 6.41
N ASP A 10 7.94 0.90 5.85
CA ASP A 10 8.32 0.49 4.50
C ASP A 10 8.90 -0.94 4.49
N VAL A 11 9.27 -1.44 3.31
CA VAL A 11 9.84 -2.78 3.15
C VAL A 11 11.19 -2.95 3.87
N GLN A 12 11.87 -1.85 4.21
CA GLN A 12 13.10 -1.83 4.99
C GLN A 12 12.84 -1.69 6.50
N ARG A 13 11.56 -1.76 6.93
CA ARG A 13 11.08 -1.61 8.31
C ARG A 13 11.35 -0.23 8.91
N ARG A 14 11.53 0.80 8.08
CA ARG A 14 11.67 2.18 8.57
C ARG A 14 10.30 2.71 9.01
N PRO A 15 10.17 3.28 10.21
CA PRO A 15 8.92 3.87 10.68
C PRO A 15 8.66 5.20 9.94
N ILE A 16 7.60 5.24 9.13
CA ILE A 16 7.25 6.40 8.31
C ILE A 16 6.04 7.11 8.91
N VAL A 17 6.11 8.43 9.04
CA VAL A 17 4.98 9.29 9.42
C VAL A 17 4.63 10.22 8.26
N VAL A 18 3.34 10.26 7.92
CA VAL A 18 2.81 11.10 6.84
C VAL A 18 1.88 12.16 7.43
N ARG A 19 2.11 13.44 7.13
CA ARG A 19 1.33 14.56 7.66
C ARG A 19 1.17 15.66 6.63
N GLN A 20 0.02 16.32 6.64
CA GLN A 20 -0.13 17.58 5.92
C GLN A 20 0.52 18.71 6.73
N ILE A 21 1.32 19.54 6.05
CA ILE A 21 1.95 20.73 6.62
C ILE A 21 1.68 21.94 5.72
N THR A 22 1.94 23.12 6.23
CA THR A 22 1.97 24.35 5.42
C THR A 22 3.42 24.72 5.15
N LYS A 23 3.79 24.87 3.88
CA LYS A 23 5.08 25.41 3.45
C LYS A 23 4.83 26.62 2.56
N ASP A 24 5.39 27.78 2.93
CA ASP A 24 5.26 29.02 2.15
C ASP A 24 3.78 29.38 1.85
N ASN A 25 2.90 29.22 2.84
CA ASN A 25 1.43 29.35 2.74
C ASN A 25 0.72 28.37 1.79
N VAL A 26 1.41 27.33 1.32
CA VAL A 26 0.85 26.28 0.46
C VAL A 26 0.78 24.95 1.23
N PRO A 27 -0.36 24.25 1.22
CA PRO A 27 -0.45 22.91 1.77
C PRO A 27 0.45 21.91 1.03
N ALA A 28 1.20 21.11 1.80
CA ALA A 28 2.08 20.08 1.28
C ALA A 28 2.00 18.82 2.14
N LEU A 29 2.27 17.66 1.52
CA LEU A 29 2.35 16.37 2.20
C LEU A 29 3.80 16.10 2.59
N ALA A 30 4.07 16.06 3.89
CA ALA A 30 5.36 15.65 4.44
C ALA A 30 5.35 14.15 4.71
N VAL A 31 6.39 13.47 4.22
CA VAL A 31 6.71 12.08 4.53
C VAL A 31 8.05 12.08 5.24
N ASP A 32 8.04 11.74 6.53
CA ASP A 32 9.21 11.74 7.38
C ASP A 32 9.50 10.33 7.90
N GLU A 33 10.78 10.01 8.06
CA GLU A 33 11.24 8.84 8.82
C GLU A 33 11.41 9.23 10.29
N ILE A 34 10.88 8.43 11.21
CA ILE A 34 11.16 8.57 12.64
C ILE A 34 12.53 7.95 12.92
N GLN A 35 13.44 8.74 13.48
CA GLN A 35 14.79 8.30 13.85
C GLN A 35 14.79 7.65 15.24
N GLU A 36 15.87 6.93 15.58
CA GLU A 36 16.01 6.22 16.86
C GLU A 36 15.97 7.15 18.08
N ASP A 37 16.41 8.40 17.93
CA ASP A 37 16.37 9.43 18.96
C ASP A 37 14.98 10.11 19.09
N GLY A 38 13.98 9.64 18.33
CA GLY A 38 12.63 10.19 18.28
C GLY A 38 12.50 11.45 17.40
N SER A 39 13.59 11.93 16.81
CA SER A 39 13.54 13.00 15.81
C SER A 39 12.95 12.51 14.48
N THR A 40 12.75 13.42 13.54
CA THR A 40 12.21 13.05 12.21
C THR A 40 13.10 13.58 11.09
N ARG A 41 13.28 12.77 10.06
CA ARG A 41 14.06 13.11 8.85
C ARG A 41 13.15 13.13 7.64
N ARG A 42 13.11 14.27 6.93
CA ARG A 42 12.29 14.45 5.72
C ARG A 42 12.77 13.52 4.60
N ILE A 43 11.89 12.65 4.11
CA ILE A 43 12.15 11.82 2.93
C ILE A 43 11.51 12.46 1.69
N LEU A 44 10.24 12.84 1.78
CA LEU A 44 9.52 13.50 0.68
C LEU A 44 8.75 14.72 1.18
N LEU A 45 8.70 15.74 0.34
CA LEU A 45 7.78 16.86 0.50
C LEU A 45 7.07 17.08 -0.82
N LEU A 46 5.77 16.80 -0.84
CA LEU A 46 4.98 16.77 -2.07
C LEU A 46 3.95 17.88 -2.05
N ASN A 47 3.81 18.58 -3.18
CA ASN A 47 2.62 19.42 -3.39
C ASN A 47 1.42 18.53 -3.77
N LYS A 48 0.25 19.16 -3.99
CA LYS A 48 -0.99 18.44 -4.36
C LYS A 48 -0.89 17.64 -5.66
N TYR A 49 -0.12 18.12 -6.65
CA TYR A 49 0.02 17.45 -7.94
C TYR A 49 0.89 16.21 -7.82
N ASP A 50 2.06 16.35 -7.19
CA ASP A 50 3.00 15.23 -7.00
C ASP A 50 2.41 14.15 -6.09
N ALA A 51 1.68 14.55 -5.04
CA ALA A 51 0.96 13.61 -4.17
C ALA A 51 -0.09 12.79 -4.96
N LYS A 52 -0.81 13.43 -5.89
CA LYS A 52 -1.77 12.74 -6.77
C LYS A 52 -1.07 11.73 -7.68
N GLN A 53 0.07 12.08 -8.26
CA GLN A 53 0.83 11.19 -9.12
C GLN A 53 1.38 9.99 -8.35
N LEU A 54 1.87 10.21 -7.12
CA LEU A 54 2.31 9.12 -6.24
C LEU A 54 1.15 8.17 -5.89
N SER A 55 -0.03 8.71 -5.54
CA SER A 55 -1.22 7.90 -5.28
C SER A 55 -1.55 7.00 -6.47
N ALA A 56 -1.59 7.55 -7.68
CA ALA A 56 -1.86 6.79 -8.89
C ALA A 56 -0.80 5.73 -9.22
N ALA A 57 0.46 5.95 -8.83
CA ALA A 57 1.50 4.93 -8.93
C ALA A 57 1.28 3.78 -7.94
N CYS A 58 0.94 4.09 -6.69
CA CYS A 58 0.60 3.09 -5.68
C CYS A 58 -0.64 2.26 -6.09
N ASP A 59 -1.69 2.91 -6.59
CA ASP A 59 -2.91 2.23 -7.03
C ASP A 59 -2.64 1.24 -8.17
N ARG A 60 -1.82 1.64 -9.16
CA ARG A 60 -1.41 0.75 -10.25
C ARG A 60 -0.60 -0.45 -9.76
N TYR A 61 0.36 -0.22 -8.88
CA TYR A 61 1.13 -1.32 -8.26
C TYR A 61 0.21 -2.32 -7.55
N LEU A 62 -0.75 -1.83 -6.76
CA LEU A 62 -1.72 -2.69 -6.07
C LEU A 62 -2.59 -3.50 -7.05
N GLN A 63 -3.07 -2.85 -8.12
CA GLN A 63 -3.85 -3.52 -9.17
C GLN A 63 -3.07 -4.66 -9.84
N GLU A 64 -1.78 -4.46 -10.15
CA GLU A 64 -0.91 -5.48 -10.73
C GLU A 64 -0.75 -6.68 -9.76
N ILE A 65 -0.45 -6.41 -8.49
CA ILE A 65 -0.31 -7.46 -7.47
C ILE A 65 -1.59 -8.27 -7.29
N PHE A 66 -2.75 -7.61 -7.19
CA PHE A 66 -4.02 -8.31 -7.02
C PHE A 66 -4.45 -9.08 -8.27
N SER A 67 -4.13 -8.56 -9.46
CA SER A 67 -4.40 -9.26 -10.73
C SER A 67 -3.57 -10.54 -10.84
N VAL A 68 -2.29 -10.49 -10.46
CA VAL A 68 -1.42 -11.68 -10.37
C VAL A 68 -1.95 -12.67 -9.32
N THR A 69 -2.37 -12.17 -8.15
CA THR A 69 -2.92 -13.01 -7.07
C THR A 69 -4.20 -13.73 -7.52
N PHE A 70 -5.14 -13.05 -8.20
CA PHE A 70 -6.35 -13.68 -8.74
C PHE A 70 -6.06 -14.67 -9.89
N SER A 71 -5.02 -14.44 -10.68
CA SER A 71 -4.61 -15.40 -11.71
C SER A 71 -4.03 -16.70 -11.14
N GLY A 72 -3.47 -16.67 -9.92
CA GLY A 72 -2.97 -17.85 -9.22
C GLY A 72 -4.06 -18.64 -8.47
N VAL A 73 -5.13 -17.99 -8.02
CA VAL A 73 -6.23 -18.63 -7.27
C VAL A 73 -7.21 -19.41 -8.16
N ASN A 74 -7.29 -19.08 -9.46
CA ASN A 74 -8.20 -19.77 -10.40
C ASN A 74 -7.67 -21.11 -10.95
N THR A 75 -6.54 -21.62 -10.44
CA THR A 75 -5.95 -22.90 -10.88
C THR A 75 -5.99 -24.02 -9.85
N ASP A 76 -6.55 -23.78 -8.65
CA ASP A 76 -6.57 -24.77 -7.56
C ASP A 76 -7.89 -25.56 -7.45
N LEU A 77 -8.74 -25.57 -8.48
CA LEU A 77 -9.71 -26.65 -8.62
C LEU A 77 -9.06 -27.77 -9.42
N SER A 78 -8.69 -28.84 -8.72
CA SER A 78 -8.25 -30.06 -9.38
C SER A 78 -9.36 -30.55 -10.34
N PRO A 79 -9.04 -31.23 -11.45
CA PRO A 79 -10.05 -31.82 -12.32
C PRO A 79 -11.05 -32.73 -11.59
N GLU A 80 -10.62 -33.33 -10.47
CA GLU A 80 -11.48 -34.13 -9.58
C GLU A 80 -12.50 -33.28 -8.82
N ASP A 81 -12.13 -32.08 -8.36
CA ASP A 81 -13.03 -31.17 -7.66
C ASP A 81 -14.09 -30.57 -8.60
N MET A 82 -13.73 -30.32 -9.86
CA MET A 82 -14.69 -29.95 -10.91
C MET A 82 -15.65 -31.10 -11.27
N ALA A 83 -15.15 -32.34 -11.32
CA ALA A 83 -15.99 -33.51 -11.60
C ALA A 83 -17.00 -33.79 -10.47
N ARG A 84 -16.64 -33.54 -9.20
CA ARG A 84 -17.58 -33.63 -8.07
C ARG A 84 -18.65 -32.54 -8.08
N MET A 85 -18.31 -31.32 -8.49
CA MET A 85 -19.28 -30.20 -8.50
C MET A 85 -20.30 -30.28 -9.65
N PHE A 86 -19.97 -30.96 -10.75
CA PHE A 86 -20.82 -31.05 -11.95
C PHE A 86 -21.28 -32.48 -12.29
N GLY A 87 -20.95 -33.47 -11.44
CA GLY A 87 -21.21 -34.89 -11.69
C GLY A 87 -22.31 -35.53 -10.84
N GLU A 88 -23.01 -34.77 -9.99
CA GLU A 88 -24.10 -35.27 -9.14
C GLU A 88 -25.46 -34.66 -9.53
N ASP A 89 -25.87 -34.79 -10.80
CA ASP A 89 -27.25 -34.53 -11.25
C ASP A 89 -27.68 -35.58 -12.30
N ASP A 90 -27.52 -36.87 -11.98
CA ASP A 90 -28.20 -37.96 -12.69
C ASP A 90 -28.58 -39.07 -11.68
N GLU A 91 -29.62 -38.81 -10.86
CA GLU A 91 -30.66 -39.77 -10.44
C GLU A 91 -31.84 -39.07 -9.72
#